data_AF-A0A229NZ00-F1
#
_entry.id   AF-A0A229NZ00-F1
#
_cell.length_a   1.000
_cell.length_b   1.000
_cell.length_c   1.000
_cell.angle_alpha   90.00
_cell.angle_beta   90.00
_cell.angle_gamma   90.00
#
_symmetry.space_group_name_H-M   'P 1'
#
loop_
_entity.id
_entity.type
_entity.pdbx_description
1 polymer ?
#
loop_
_entity_poly.entity_id
_entity_poly.type
_entity_poly.pdbx_seq_one_letter_code
_entity_poly.pdbx_strand_id
1 'polypeptide(L)'
;MLPIHEHLAELWTIRERRPLNVEEQADFEHCLAVNASHCRRLANLYNMSLLASMTDDTEWHHEICGKIEKLDGTPPAFRGKNGQV
;
A
#
# COMPACT_ATOMS: atom_id res chain seq x y z
N MET A 1 6.10 -5.82 -6.46
CA MET A 1 6.65 -5.01 -5.36
C MET A 1 6.96 -3.64 -5.93
N LEU A 2 6.49 -2.55 -5.33
CA LEU A 2 6.77 -1.20 -5.86
C LEU A 2 8.25 -0.84 -5.63
N PRO A 3 8.93 -0.18 -6.59
CA PRO A 3 10.35 0.21 -6.44
C PRO A 3 10.65 1.01 -5.16
N ILE A 4 9.67 1.81 -4.69
CA ILE A 4 9.81 2.57 -3.45
C ILE A 4 9.92 1.68 -2.20
N HIS A 5 9.34 0.48 -2.21
CA HIS A 5 9.45 -0.46 -1.10
C HIS A 5 10.81 -1.17 -1.09
N GLU A 6 11.37 -1.44 -2.27
CA GLU A 6 12.73 -2.00 -2.39
C GLU A 6 13.77 -1.01 -1.87
N HIS A 7 13.69 0.25 -2.30
CA HIS A 7 14.59 1.29 -1.84
C HIS A 7 14.44 1.61 -0.35
N LEU A 8 13.21 1.61 0.18
CA LEU A 8 12.98 1.75 1.62
C LEU A 8 13.62 0.60 2.41
N ALA A 9 13.59 -0.64 1.90
CA ALA A 9 14.20 -1.80 2.55
C ALA A 9 15.74 -1.74 2.51
N GLU A 10 16.32 -1.24 1.43
CA GLU A 10 17.75 -0.97 1.32
C GLU A 10 18.21 0.03 2.39
N LEU A 11 17.56 1.20 2.44
CA LEU A 11 17.88 2.25 3.42
C LEU A 11 17.68 1.77 4.86
N TRP A 12 16.63 0.97 5.11
CA TRP A 12 16.44 0.32 6.41
C TRP A 12 17.65 -0.55 6.80
N THR A 13 18.12 -1.40 5.88
CA THR A 13 19.26 -2.30 6.11
C THR A 13 20.55 -1.53 6.37
N ILE A 14 20.76 -0.40 5.68
CA ILE A 14 21.90 0.49 5.94
C ILE A 14 21.81 1.06 7.36
N ARG A 15 20.62 1.55 7.74
CA ARG A 15 20.35 2.15 9.06
C ARG A 15 20.61 1.20 10.23
N GLU A 16 20.40 -0.11 10.04
CA GLU A 16 20.69 -1.13 11.06
C GLU A 16 22.19 -1.30 11.32
N ARG A 17 23.05 -0.96 10.36
CA ARG A 17 24.50 -1.12 10.45
C ARG A 17 25.22 0.16 10.87
N ARG A 18 24.70 1.32 10.48
CA ARG A 18 25.22 2.64 10.82
C ARG A 18 24.13 3.71 10.74
N PRO A 19 24.33 4.89 11.36
CA PRO A 19 23.46 6.03 11.11
C PRO A 19 23.41 6.38 9.61
N LEU A 20 22.23 6.80 9.14
CA LEU A 20 22.07 7.35 7.79
C LEU A 20 22.77 8.70 7.70
N ASN A 21 23.36 8.99 6.55
CA ASN A 21 23.83 10.34 6.25
C ASN A 21 22.64 11.24 5.88
N VAL A 22 22.89 12.52 5.65
CA VAL A 22 21.82 13.52 5.40
C VAL A 22 21.02 13.19 4.13
N GLU A 23 21.67 12.74 3.07
CA GLU A 23 21.02 12.39 1.79
C GLU A 23 20.17 11.13 1.95
N GLU A 24 20.72 10.08 2.57
CA GLU A 24 20.01 8.83 2.85
C GLU A 24 18.82 9.04 3.80
N GLN A 25 18.96 9.93 4.77
CA GLN A 25 17.86 10.28 5.68
C GLN A 25 16.73 11.00 4.93
N ALA A 26 17.06 11.93 4.04
CA ALA A 26 16.07 12.61 3.19
C ALA A 26 15.36 11.61 2.26
N ASP A 27 16.10 10.69 1.64
CA ASP A 27 15.53 9.63 0.79
C ASP A 27 14.64 8.68 1.59
N PHE A 28 15.04 8.33 2.81
CA PHE A 28 14.27 7.47 3.71
C PHE A 28 12.93 8.11 4.08
N GLU A 29 12.94 9.40 4.43
CA GLU A 29 11.73 10.17 4.73
C GLU A 29 10.82 10.31 3.50
N HIS A 30 11.41 10.55 2.32
CA HIS A 30 10.67 10.59 1.07
C HIS A 30 9.97 9.25 0.79
N CYS A 31 10.69 8.13 0.91
CA CYS A 31 10.14 6.79 0.75
C CYS A 31 8.98 6.51 1.71
N LEU A 32 9.13 6.91 2.98
CA LEU A 32 8.07 6.79 3.98
C LEU A 32 6.84 7.63 3.61
N ALA A 33 7.03 8.87 3.15
CA ALA A 33 5.93 9.75 2.77
C ALA A 33 5.13 9.17 1.59
N VAL A 34 5.81 8.64 0.58
CA VAL A 34 5.19 7.97 -0.58
C VAL A 34 4.46 6.70 -0.14
N ASN A 35 5.08 5.86 0.68
CA ASN A 35 4.47 4.64 1.22
C ASN A 35 3.20 4.97 2.02
N ALA A 36 3.26 5.94 2.93
CA ALA A 36 2.12 6.37 3.72
C ALA A 36 0.98 6.90 2.84
N SER A 37 1.31 7.67 1.79
CA SER A 37 0.32 8.14 0.81
C SER A 37 -0.36 6.98 0.07
N HIS A 38 0.42 6.01 -0.39
CA HIS A 38 -0.09 4.81 -1.05
C HIS A 38 -1.03 4.01 -0.13
N CYS A 39 -0.59 3.71 1.10
CA CYS A 39 -1.39 3.00 2.09
C CYS A 39 -2.70 3.72 2.42
N ARG A 40 -2.68 5.05 2.56
CA ARG A 40 -3.90 5.84 2.80
C ARG A 40 -4.89 5.74 1.64
N ARG A 41 -4.42 5.79 0.39
CA ARG A 41 -5.27 5.66 -0.80
C ARG A 41 -5.92 4.28 -0.85
N LEU A 42 -5.16 3.22 -0.61
CA LEU A 42 -5.70 1.86 -0.53
C LEU A 42 -6.72 1.72 0.60
N ALA A 43 -6.42 2.21 1.80
CA ALA A 43 -7.35 2.17 2.94
C ALA A 43 -8.68 2.86 2.63
N ASN A 44 -8.64 4.02 1.95
CA ASN A 44 -9.84 4.72 1.53
C ASN A 44 -10.68 3.87 0.54
N LEU A 45 -10.04 3.25 -0.45
CA LEU A 45 -10.74 2.37 -1.39
C LEU A 45 -11.35 1.14 -0.70
N TYR A 46 -10.66 0.53 0.27
CA TYR A 46 -11.24 -0.58 1.04
C TYR A 46 -12.48 -0.16 1.82
N ASN A 47 -12.46 1.03 2.43
CA ASN A 47 -13.64 1.57 3.12
C ASN A 47 -14.79 1.82 2.13
N MET A 48 -14.51 2.34 0.93
CA MET A 48 -15.52 2.54 -0.11
C MET A 48 -16.10 1.21 -0.62
N SER A 49 -15.26 0.19 -0.81
CA SER A 49 -15.72 -1.15 -1.20
C SER A 49 -16.64 -1.76 -0.14
N LEU A 50 -16.32 -1.58 1.15
CA LEU A 50 -17.21 -2.00 2.24
C LEU A 50 -18.56 -1.28 2.16
N LEU A 51 -18.57 0.05 1.98
CA LEU A 51 -19.80 0.83 1.84
C LEU A 51 -20.65 0.36 0.65
N ALA A 52 -20.03 0.16 -0.53
CA ALA A 52 -20.71 -0.33 -1.72
C ALA A 52 -21.38 -1.69 -1.48
N SER A 53 -20.67 -2.60 -0.80
CA SER A 53 -21.21 -3.91 -0.41
C SER A 53 -22.35 -3.79 0.59
N MET A 54 -22.29 -2.85 1.54
CA MET A 54 -23.35 -2.64 2.54
C MET A 54 -24.63 -2.05 1.94
N THR A 55 -24.54 -1.40 0.78
CA THR A 55 -25.68 -0.81 0.07
C THR A 55 -26.12 -1.64 -1.14
N ASP A 56 -25.63 -2.88 -1.28
CA ASP A 56 -25.88 -3.78 -2.40
C ASP A 56 -25.56 -3.18 -3.79
N ASP A 57 -24.69 -2.16 -3.84
CA ASP A 57 -24.28 -1.49 -5.08
C ASP A 57 -23.11 -2.26 -5.72
N THR A 58 -23.47 -3.28 -6.51
CA THR A 58 -22.51 -4.20 -7.11
C THR A 58 -21.67 -3.55 -8.20
N GLU A 59 -22.23 -2.58 -8.94
CA GLU A 59 -21.49 -1.88 -10.00
C GLU A 59 -20.40 -1.00 -9.39
N TRP A 60 -20.75 -0.18 -8.39
CA TRP A 60 -19.78 0.61 -7.64
C TRP A 60 -18.73 -0.28 -6.96
N HIS A 61 -19.15 -1.40 -6.39
CA HIS A 61 -18.23 -2.35 -5.76
C HIS A 61 -17.17 -2.88 -6.74
N HIS A 62 -17.58 -3.29 -7.95
CA HIS A 62 -16.65 -3.74 -8.99
C HIS A 62 -15.71 -2.62 -9.47
N GLU A 63 -16.21 -1.39 -9.60
CA GLU A 63 -15.37 -0.23 -9.94
C GLU A 63 -14.27 0.00 -8.89
N ILE A 64 -14.62 -0.05 -7.60
CA ILE A 64 -13.66 0.10 -6.50
C ILE A 64 -12.65 -1.04 -6.48
N CYS A 65 -13.08 -2.28 -6.73
CA CYS A 65 -12.16 -3.42 -6.84
C CYS A 65 -11.12 -3.20 -7.96
N GLY A 66 -11.55 -2.72 -9.14
CA GLY A 66 -10.62 -2.40 -10.22
C GLY A 66 -9.66 -1.25 -9.87
N LYS A 67 -10.08 -0.28 -9.06
CA LYS A 67 -9.19 0.78 -8.54
C LYS A 67 -8.17 0.24 -7.53
N ILE A 68 -8.56 -0.72 -6.69
CA ILE A 68 -7.67 -1.39 -5.72
C ILE A 68 -6.57 -2.15 -6.48
N GLU A 69 -6.93 -2.93 -7.50
CA GLU A 69 -5.98 -3.70 -8.31
C GLU A 69 -4.99 -2.80 -9.05
N LYS A 70 -5.45 -1.68 -9.62
CA LYS A 70 -4.59 -0.68 -10.27
C LYS A 70 -3.58 -0.02 -9.31
N LEU A 71 -3.82 -0.09 -8.01
CA LEU A 71 -2.91 0.35 -6.96
C LEU A 71 -2.17 -0.82 -6.31
N ASP A 72 -2.04 -1.96 -7.00
CA ASP A 72 -1.40 -3.19 -6.50
C ASP A 72 -2.00 -3.74 -5.20
N GLY A 73 -3.22 -3.31 -4.85
CA GLY A 73 -3.95 -3.82 -3.72
C GLY A 73 -4.66 -5.12 -4.07
N THR A 74 -4.95 -5.93 -3.05
CA THR A 74 -5.75 -7.15 -3.19
C THR A 74 -7.22 -6.85 -2.88
N PRO A 75 -8.16 -7.07 -3.83
CA PRO A 75 -9.59 -6.90 -3.55
C PRO A 75 -10.05 -7.73 -2.35
N PRO A 76 -11.07 -7.29 -1.60
CA PRO A 76 -11.51 -7.96 -0.37
C PRO A 76 -11.81 -9.45 -0.52
N ALA A 77 -12.38 -9.87 -1.67
CA ALA A 77 -12.68 -11.27 -1.96
C ALA A 77 -11.46 -12.20 -1.94
N PHE A 78 -10.25 -11.64 -2.07
CA PHE A 78 -8.99 -12.39 -2.10
C PHE A 78 -8.08 -12.10 -0.89
N ARG A 79 -8.46 -11.14 -0.01
CA ARG A 79 -7.78 -10.87 1.26
C ARG A 79 -8.05 -11.99 2.26
N GLY A 80 -7.22 -13.03 2.22
CA GLY A 80 -7.31 -14.20 3.10
C GLY A 80 -6.79 -15.49 2.47
N LYS A 81 -6.59 -15.52 1.14
CA LYS A 81 -6.03 -16.69 0.43
C LYS A 81 -4.50 -16.66 0.28
N ASN A 82 -3.86 -15.52 0.55
CA ASN A 82 -2.42 -15.30 0.36
C ASN A 82 -1.63 -15.23 1.68
N GLY A 83 -2.18 -15.72 2.79
CA GLY A 83 -1.66 -15.48 4.15
C GLY A 83 -1.41 -16.72 5.02
N GLN A 84 -1.25 -17.91 4.43
CA GLN A 84 -0.72 -19.08 5.13
C GLN A 84 0.58 -19.52 4.46
N VAL A 85 1.69 -18.93 4.90
CA VAL A 85 3.02 -19.55 4.92
C VAL A 85 3.61 -19.26 6.29
#